data_AF-A0A8H8RLU2-F1
#
_entry.id   AF-A0A8H8RLU2-F1
#
_cell.length_a   1.000
_cell.length_b   1.000
_cell.length_c   1.000
_cell.angle_alpha   90.00
_cell.angle_beta   90.00
_cell.angle_gamma   90.00
#
_symmetry.space_group_name_H-M   'P 1'
#
loop_
_entity.id
_entity.type
_entity.pdbx_description
1 polymer ?
#
loop_
_entity_poly.entity_id
_entity_poly.type
_entity_poly.pdbx_seq_one_letter_code
_entity_poly.pdbx_strand_id
1 'polypeptide(L)'
;QPINLKMSGKSPSTEKAKANANRLGKHGRSETSLLPKSCGNCRIRKIRCDKNSPCSSCRIAKIPCGTTTTVGRAESQSSSTPENPEKRDLSLIQESILEIKERLERLEQTQQAPKHSFDVCVVTAERNAASVLGTTFQNEPSFQQQSAQASLSAEISAEEATTGDSNQEIQYSLASLKSLLQGNYLPSSLNDLHFPCSTPRAPVENIDLPPMSLVVAALRKATVKLPPVILHNGFRDHMMLENLCKKVYFPARPSSKAEVTLMNGLLFYLLDAYSQEDQTDLSSSDCATYAKLCEKNFCDGIQDYDCLVTPTLENIQCLMMGAMKAQGDARPSLCWTLVSTGARLCQSLGYHRESEVARGPPELADAKRHVFWMLYMIDKVMSLNLGRASSFPDHDIDVEVFSPNPNPRFWAWDNVLMAFIELCKLQGQMYDELYSARARRQPPEMRSRLIQERSASLFAWHVSLKKVPDSIKIGTRKPNI
;
A
#
# COMPACT_ATOMS: atom_id res chain seq x y z
N GLN A 1 -29.68 -66.46 -0.98
CA GLN A 1 -28.39 -65.78 -0.76
C GLN A 1 -27.64 -65.74 -2.09
N PRO A 2 -26.85 -64.70 -2.39
CA PRO A 2 -26.54 -64.29 -3.76
C PRO A 2 -25.25 -64.88 -4.35
N ILE A 3 -25.17 -64.89 -5.69
CA ILE A 3 -23.99 -65.25 -6.48
C ILE A 3 -23.87 -64.28 -7.67
N ASN A 4 -22.61 -63.96 -8.02
CA ASN A 4 -22.06 -63.45 -9.28
C ASN A 4 -22.03 -61.94 -9.65
N LEU A 5 -20.90 -61.62 -10.29
CA LEU A 5 -20.53 -60.34 -10.90
C LEU A 5 -21.14 -60.18 -12.30
N LYS A 6 -21.34 -58.92 -12.76
CA LYS A 6 -20.77 -58.43 -14.04
C LYS A 6 -20.89 -56.90 -14.25
N MET A 7 -20.22 -56.44 -15.31
CA MET A 7 -19.94 -55.04 -15.65
C MET A 7 -21.03 -54.36 -16.49
N SER A 8 -20.96 -53.01 -16.56
CA SER A 8 -21.10 -52.16 -17.77
C SER A 8 -22.24 -52.40 -18.77
N GLY A 9 -23.11 -51.39 -18.97
CA GLY A 9 -23.99 -51.30 -20.16
C GLY A 9 -24.80 -50.00 -20.27
N LYS A 10 -24.94 -49.45 -21.48
CA LYS A 10 -25.61 -48.17 -21.80
C LYS A 10 -27.12 -48.34 -22.10
N SER A 11 -27.90 -47.26 -21.86
CA SER A 11 -29.09 -46.82 -22.65
C SER A 11 -30.36 -47.74 -22.56
N PRO A 12 -31.60 -47.33 -22.98
CA PRO A 12 -31.96 -46.30 -23.97
C PRO A 12 -33.18 -45.40 -23.66
N SER A 13 -33.68 -44.70 -24.71
CA SER A 13 -34.71 -43.65 -24.73
C SER A 13 -35.91 -43.99 -25.64
N THR A 14 -37.13 -43.57 -25.28
CA THR A 14 -38.37 -43.43 -26.09
C THR A 14 -39.34 -42.49 -25.32
N GLU A 15 -40.27 -41.67 -25.85
CA GLU A 15 -40.98 -41.46 -27.14
C GLU A 15 -41.06 -39.92 -27.43
N LYS A 16 -41.12 -39.32 -28.64
CA LYS A 16 -42.09 -39.33 -29.78
C LYS A 16 -43.55 -38.96 -29.39
N ALA A 17 -44.35 -38.16 -30.13
CA ALA A 17 -44.09 -37.17 -31.20
C ALA A 17 -45.33 -36.26 -31.50
N LYS A 18 -45.08 -35.04 -32.01
CA LYS A 18 -45.91 -34.10 -32.83
C LYS A 18 -47.44 -34.32 -33.03
N ALA A 19 -48.18 -33.21 -32.93
CA ALA A 19 -49.30 -32.88 -33.84
C ALA A 19 -49.40 -31.35 -34.09
N ASN A 20 -49.90 -30.94 -35.25
CA ASN A 20 -50.08 -29.55 -35.69
C ASN A 20 -51.34 -29.46 -36.60
N ALA A 21 -51.81 -28.24 -36.91
CA ALA A 21 -52.89 -27.87 -37.85
C ALA A 21 -54.34 -27.97 -37.31
N ASN A 22 -55.31 -27.06 -37.56
CA ASN A 22 -55.48 -25.79 -38.29
C ASN A 22 -57.00 -25.47 -38.30
N ARG A 23 -57.43 -24.32 -38.86
CA ARG A 23 -58.80 -23.94 -39.34
C ARG A 23 -59.85 -23.41 -38.34
N LEU A 24 -60.76 -22.49 -38.69
CA LEU A 24 -60.83 -21.45 -39.77
C LEU A 24 -62.06 -20.51 -39.53
N GLY A 25 -61.95 -19.22 -39.90
CA GLY A 25 -63.09 -18.34 -40.20
C GLY A 25 -63.83 -17.69 -39.01
N LYS A 26 -64.55 -16.57 -39.16
CA LYS A 26 -64.80 -15.69 -40.33
C LYS A 26 -65.08 -14.23 -39.90
N HIS A 27 -65.11 -13.33 -40.90
CA HIS A 27 -65.38 -11.88 -40.89
C HIS A 27 -66.50 -11.35 -39.94
N GLY A 28 -66.51 -10.07 -39.54
CA GLY A 28 -65.55 -8.96 -39.75
C GLY A 28 -66.18 -7.55 -39.74
N ARG A 29 -65.32 -6.48 -39.71
CA ARG A 29 -65.57 -5.02 -39.97
C ARG A 29 -66.72 -4.31 -39.21
N SER A 30 -66.64 -3.04 -38.81
CA SER A 30 -65.72 -1.89 -39.02
C SER A 30 -65.68 -1.10 -37.69
N GLU A 31 -64.67 -0.30 -37.29
CA GLU A 31 -64.07 0.84 -38.01
C GLU A 31 -62.53 0.96 -37.87
N THR A 32 -61.99 1.85 -38.70
CA THR A 32 -60.57 2.08 -39.07
C THR A 32 -60.02 3.39 -38.51
N SER A 33 -58.70 3.66 -38.38
CA SER A 33 -57.49 2.84 -38.50
C SER A 33 -56.23 3.61 -38.05
N LEU A 34 -55.49 3.09 -37.06
CA LEU A 34 -54.08 3.45 -36.83
C LEU A 34 -53.31 2.18 -36.45
N LEU A 35 -52.70 1.52 -37.44
CA LEU A 35 -51.88 0.33 -37.22
C LEU A 35 -50.63 0.69 -36.39
N PRO A 36 -50.39 0.05 -35.22
CA PRO A 36 -49.24 0.40 -34.40
C PRO A 36 -47.93 0.06 -35.11
N LYS A 37 -47.08 1.07 -35.32
CA LYS A 37 -45.71 0.90 -35.81
C LYS A 37 -44.81 0.44 -34.65
N SER A 38 -43.71 -0.26 -34.95
CA SER A 38 -42.69 -0.55 -33.95
C SER A 38 -42.06 0.74 -33.43
N CYS A 39 -41.76 0.81 -32.13
CA CYS A 39 -41.14 2.01 -31.55
C CYS A 39 -39.72 2.26 -32.10
N GLY A 40 -39.25 3.50 -31.99
CA GLY A 40 -37.96 3.93 -32.52
C GLY A 40 -36.79 3.09 -32.00
N ASN A 41 -36.76 2.82 -30.69
CA ASN A 41 -35.69 2.04 -30.06
C ASN A 41 -35.63 0.58 -30.55
N CYS A 42 -36.78 -0.10 -30.69
CA CYS A 42 -36.80 -1.46 -31.27
C CYS A 42 -36.42 -1.46 -32.76
N ARG A 43 -36.80 -0.41 -33.51
CA ARG A 43 -36.45 -0.26 -34.94
C ARG A 43 -34.95 -0.01 -35.13
N ILE A 44 -34.34 0.87 -34.33
CA ILE A 44 -32.89 1.15 -34.34
C ILE A 44 -32.10 -0.10 -33.97
N ARG A 45 -32.51 -0.80 -32.90
CA ARG A 45 -31.85 -2.04 -32.44
C ARG A 45 -32.20 -3.29 -33.26
N LYS A 46 -33.06 -3.18 -34.28
CA LYS A 46 -33.57 -4.28 -35.13
C LYS A 46 -34.14 -5.49 -34.35
N ILE A 47 -34.74 -5.24 -33.19
CA ILE A 47 -35.35 -6.28 -32.34
C ILE A 47 -36.88 -6.30 -32.45
N ARG A 48 -37.50 -7.44 -32.13
CA ARG A 48 -38.95 -7.64 -32.24
C ARG A 48 -39.70 -6.80 -31.21
N CYS A 49 -40.48 -5.83 -31.70
CA CYS A 49 -41.39 -5.02 -30.88
C CYS A 49 -42.75 -5.72 -30.75
N ASP A 50 -43.23 -5.91 -29.51
CA ASP A 50 -44.60 -6.38 -29.21
C ASP A 50 -45.67 -5.29 -29.35
N LYS A 51 -45.24 -4.03 -29.54
CA LYS A 51 -46.07 -2.84 -29.86
C LYS A 51 -47.00 -2.36 -28.75
N ASN A 52 -46.88 -2.93 -27.55
CA ASN A 52 -47.43 -2.32 -26.34
C ASN A 52 -46.64 -1.05 -25.99
N SER A 53 -47.22 -0.17 -25.16
CA SER A 53 -46.55 1.03 -24.64
C SER A 53 -46.55 1.03 -23.11
N PRO A 54 -45.38 0.92 -22.45
CA PRO A 54 -44.06 0.62 -23.01
C PRO A 54 -43.94 -0.83 -23.50
N CYS A 55 -43.17 -1.03 -24.58
CA CYS A 55 -42.98 -2.35 -25.17
C CYS A 55 -42.09 -3.24 -24.29
N SER A 56 -42.31 -4.57 -24.28
CA SER A 56 -41.58 -5.48 -23.36
C SER A 56 -40.05 -5.40 -23.50
N SER A 57 -39.54 -5.27 -24.73
CA SER A 57 -38.11 -5.09 -24.98
C SER A 57 -37.54 -3.80 -24.39
N CYS A 58 -38.27 -2.68 -24.47
CA CYS A 58 -37.86 -1.41 -23.85
C CYS A 58 -37.96 -1.46 -22.32
N ARG A 59 -38.98 -2.17 -21.78
CA ARG A 59 -39.16 -2.37 -20.34
C ARG A 59 -38.02 -3.20 -19.72
N ILE A 60 -37.63 -4.31 -20.34
CA ILE A 60 -36.50 -5.15 -19.88
C ILE A 60 -35.19 -4.35 -19.96
N ALA A 61 -34.99 -3.59 -21.04
CA ALA A 61 -33.82 -2.73 -21.22
C ALA A 61 -33.87 -1.40 -20.42
N LYS A 62 -34.91 -1.16 -19.60
CA LYS A 62 -35.14 0.08 -18.81
C LYS A 62 -34.96 1.38 -19.61
N ILE A 63 -35.46 1.44 -20.86
CA ILE A 63 -35.38 2.63 -21.73
C ILE A 63 -36.76 3.17 -22.11
N PRO A 64 -36.92 4.49 -22.36
CA PRO A 64 -38.17 5.07 -22.80
C PRO A 64 -38.61 4.53 -24.18
N CYS A 65 -39.92 4.44 -24.39
CA CYS A 65 -40.52 3.79 -25.57
C CYS A 65 -41.36 4.79 -26.36
N GLY A 66 -40.85 5.29 -27.49
CA GLY A 66 -41.54 6.25 -28.37
C GLY A 66 -41.04 6.21 -29.82
N THR A 67 -41.70 6.95 -30.71
CA THR A 67 -41.31 7.09 -32.12
C THR A 67 -40.57 8.41 -32.35
N THR A 68 -39.26 8.34 -32.56
CA THR A 68 -38.41 9.48 -32.91
C THR A 68 -38.36 9.69 -34.42
N THR A 69 -38.66 10.91 -34.88
CA THR A 69 -38.57 11.34 -36.28
C THR A 69 -37.35 12.24 -36.44
N THR A 70 -36.47 11.94 -37.40
CA THR A 70 -35.27 12.72 -37.70
C THR A 70 -35.41 13.35 -39.09
N VAL A 71 -34.95 14.59 -39.26
CA VAL A 71 -34.86 15.26 -40.56
C VAL A 71 -33.51 15.94 -40.67
N GLY A 72 -32.91 15.92 -41.86
CA GLY A 72 -31.75 16.72 -42.18
C GLY A 72 -31.52 16.84 -43.69
N ARG A 73 -30.86 17.96 -44.05
CA ARG A 73 -30.23 18.34 -45.33
C ARG A 73 -31.08 19.14 -46.34
N ALA A 74 -30.38 20.08 -46.98
CA ALA A 74 -30.82 21.15 -47.88
C ALA A 74 -31.23 20.64 -49.29
N GLU A 75 -31.74 21.40 -50.27
CA GLU A 75 -31.77 22.86 -50.57
C GLU A 75 -33.18 23.29 -51.07
N SER A 76 -33.55 24.48 -51.59
CA SER A 76 -32.81 25.64 -52.13
C SER A 76 -33.59 26.99 -52.03
N GLN A 77 -33.02 28.07 -52.58
CA GLN A 77 -33.46 29.49 -52.57
C GLN A 77 -34.84 29.81 -53.19
N SER A 78 -35.63 30.69 -52.55
CA SER A 78 -35.95 32.07 -53.02
C SER A 78 -36.92 32.78 -52.06
N SER A 79 -37.11 34.10 -52.22
CA SER A 79 -37.40 35.06 -51.12
C SER A 79 -38.83 35.64 -51.04
N SER A 80 -39.40 35.72 -49.84
CA SER A 80 -39.98 36.96 -49.26
C SER A 80 -40.36 36.82 -47.76
N THR A 81 -40.16 37.90 -46.99
CA THR A 81 -40.40 38.10 -45.54
C THR A 81 -41.90 38.16 -45.13
N PRO A 82 -42.32 38.14 -43.83
CA PRO A 82 -41.57 38.53 -42.60
C PRO A 82 -41.76 37.64 -41.32
N GLU A 83 -41.30 38.19 -40.19
CA GLU A 83 -41.34 37.74 -38.77
C GLU A 83 -40.19 36.82 -38.30
N ASN A 84 -39.45 37.28 -37.27
CA ASN A 84 -38.12 36.76 -36.91
C ASN A 84 -38.18 35.64 -35.84
N PRO A 85 -37.77 34.39 -36.16
CA PRO A 85 -37.79 33.28 -35.21
C PRO A 85 -36.82 33.42 -34.03
N GLU A 86 -35.72 34.16 -34.20
CA GLU A 86 -34.58 34.18 -33.26
C GLU A 86 -34.95 34.62 -31.84
N LYS A 87 -35.97 35.49 -31.69
CA LYS A 87 -36.45 35.92 -30.36
C LYS A 87 -37.12 34.81 -29.55
N ARG A 88 -37.75 33.82 -30.20
CA ARG A 88 -38.39 32.69 -29.50
C ARG A 88 -37.36 31.72 -28.96
N ASP A 89 -36.38 31.34 -29.78
CA ASP A 89 -35.32 30.42 -29.35
C ASP A 89 -34.44 31.06 -28.26
N LEU A 90 -34.14 32.36 -28.35
CA LEU A 90 -33.49 33.09 -27.26
C LEU A 90 -34.31 33.07 -25.96
N SER A 91 -35.63 33.29 -26.00
CA SER A 91 -36.46 33.20 -24.79
C SER A 91 -36.47 31.80 -24.16
N LEU A 92 -36.54 30.73 -24.98
CA LEU A 92 -36.55 29.35 -24.50
C LEU A 92 -35.19 28.92 -23.91
N ILE A 93 -34.08 29.39 -24.51
CA ILE A 93 -32.73 29.21 -23.96
C ILE A 93 -32.60 29.98 -22.64
N GLN A 94 -33.16 31.18 -22.54
CA GLN A 94 -33.08 32.03 -21.35
C GLN A 94 -33.91 31.47 -20.19
N GLU A 95 -35.10 30.90 -20.45
CA GLU A 95 -35.87 30.10 -19.47
C GLU A 95 -35.10 28.84 -19.05
N SER A 96 -34.51 28.09 -20.00
CA SER A 96 -33.72 26.89 -19.70
C SER A 96 -32.50 27.19 -18.82
N ILE A 97 -31.84 28.32 -19.05
CA ILE A 97 -30.70 28.78 -18.23
C ILE A 97 -31.18 29.16 -16.82
N LEU A 98 -32.36 29.79 -16.68
CA LEU A 98 -32.94 30.08 -15.37
C LEU A 98 -33.34 28.81 -14.61
N GLU A 99 -33.95 27.82 -15.27
CA GLU A 99 -34.30 26.53 -14.65
C GLU A 99 -33.05 25.73 -14.24
N ILE A 100 -32.00 25.73 -15.07
CA ILE A 100 -30.70 25.14 -14.73
C ILE A 100 -30.05 25.89 -13.56
N LYS A 101 -30.14 27.22 -13.51
CA LYS A 101 -29.61 28.01 -12.39
C LYS A 101 -30.37 27.75 -11.10
N GLU A 102 -31.69 27.65 -11.13
CA GLU A 102 -32.52 27.31 -9.97
C GLU A 102 -32.28 25.84 -9.50
N ARG A 103 -31.95 24.93 -10.43
CA ARG A 103 -31.49 23.57 -10.07
C ARG A 103 -30.08 23.56 -9.48
N LEU A 104 -29.17 24.39 -9.97
CA LEU A 104 -27.84 24.56 -9.39
C LEU A 104 -27.91 25.22 -8.01
N GLU A 105 -28.69 26.28 -7.82
CA GLU A 105 -28.90 26.93 -6.52
C GLU A 105 -29.56 25.95 -5.52
N ARG A 106 -30.49 25.08 -5.96
CA ARG A 106 -31.02 23.98 -5.11
C ARG A 106 -29.95 22.92 -4.78
N LEU A 107 -29.09 22.55 -5.72
CA LEU A 107 -27.98 21.63 -5.46
C LEU A 107 -26.91 22.25 -4.54
N GLU A 108 -26.61 23.53 -4.68
CA GLU A 108 -25.72 24.30 -3.80
C GLU A 108 -26.33 24.48 -2.40
N GLN A 109 -27.64 24.69 -2.28
CA GLN A 109 -28.34 24.65 -0.99
C GLN A 109 -28.32 23.24 -0.37
N THR A 110 -28.31 22.18 -1.18
CA THR A 110 -28.13 20.79 -0.73
C THR A 110 -26.67 20.48 -0.38
N GLN A 111 -25.70 21.25 -0.90
CA GLN A 111 -24.26 21.12 -0.62
C GLN A 111 -23.73 22.22 0.34
N GLN A 112 -24.57 23.10 0.87
CA GLN A 112 -24.19 24.09 1.89
C GLN A 112 -24.04 23.43 3.26
N ALA A 113 -22.92 22.70 3.36
CA ALA A 113 -22.34 22.09 4.55
C ALA A 113 -23.24 21.12 5.33
N PRO A 114 -22.83 19.84 5.46
CA PRO A 114 -22.81 19.29 6.80
C PRO A 114 -21.95 20.23 7.66
N LYS A 115 -22.59 21.15 8.38
CA LYS A 115 -22.07 21.65 9.66
C LYS A 115 -22.14 20.54 10.72
N HIS A 116 -21.68 19.34 10.36
CA HIS A 116 -20.86 18.64 11.30
C HIS A 116 -19.63 19.52 11.47
N SER A 117 -19.63 20.25 12.60
CA SER A 117 -18.46 20.24 13.44
C SER A 117 -17.79 18.87 13.28
N PHE A 118 -16.49 18.83 13.01
CA PHE A 118 -15.71 17.70 13.50
C PHE A 118 -15.78 17.81 15.02
N ASP A 119 -16.92 17.37 15.57
CA ASP A 119 -17.03 16.86 16.92
C ASP A 119 -16.15 15.63 16.87
N VAL A 120 -14.85 15.89 17.07
CA VAL A 120 -13.94 14.97 17.68
C VAL A 120 -14.66 14.58 18.95
N CYS A 121 -15.40 13.47 18.87
CA CYS A 121 -16.03 12.89 20.02
C CYS A 121 -14.86 12.42 20.89
N VAL A 122 -14.44 13.31 21.79
CA VAL A 122 -13.48 13.01 22.85
C VAL A 122 -14.23 12.11 23.80
N VAL A 123 -14.40 10.85 23.38
CA VAL A 123 -14.81 9.76 24.23
C VAL A 123 -13.68 9.63 25.24
N THR A 124 -13.86 10.28 26.38
CA THR A 124 -13.03 10.08 27.56
C THR A 124 -13.26 8.66 28.00
N ALA A 125 -12.45 7.74 27.49
CA ALA A 125 -12.47 6.35 27.90
C ALA A 125 -12.12 6.28 29.39
N GLU A 126 -13.13 6.04 30.22
CA GLU A 126 -12.92 5.76 31.63
C GLU A 126 -12.08 4.48 31.77
N ARG A 127 -11.11 4.53 32.68
CA ARG A 127 -10.12 3.46 32.86
C ARG A 127 -10.76 2.16 33.34
N ASN A 128 -10.90 1.19 32.46
CA ASN A 128 -10.98 -0.22 32.84
C ASN A 128 -9.59 -0.85 32.84
N ALA A 129 -8.78 -0.44 33.82
CA ALA A 129 -7.45 -0.99 34.07
C ALA A 129 -7.54 -2.36 34.76
N ALA A 130 -7.83 -3.41 34.00
CA ALA A 130 -7.60 -4.78 34.45
C ALA A 130 -6.09 -5.03 34.55
N SER A 131 -5.59 -5.32 35.75
CA SER A 131 -4.15 -5.47 36.00
C SER A 131 -3.61 -6.75 35.33
N VAL A 132 -2.80 -6.59 34.28
CA VAL A 132 -2.02 -7.68 33.69
C VAL A 132 -0.55 -7.49 34.06
N LEU A 133 0.02 -8.46 34.78
CA LEU A 133 1.45 -8.48 35.09
C LEU A 133 2.26 -8.59 33.78
N GLY A 134 3.23 -7.69 33.57
CA GLY A 134 4.20 -7.79 32.47
C GLY A 134 3.97 -6.85 31.27
N THR A 135 3.14 -5.81 31.38
CA THR A 135 3.02 -4.80 30.31
C THR A 135 4.24 -3.89 30.25
N THR A 136 5.00 -3.96 29.14
CA THR A 136 6.00 -2.93 28.83
C THR A 136 5.27 -1.61 28.60
N PHE A 137 5.73 -0.53 29.24
CA PHE A 137 5.10 0.79 29.14
C PHE A 137 4.96 1.25 27.68
N GLN A 138 3.71 1.33 27.22
CA GLN A 138 3.31 2.10 26.06
C GLN A 138 2.60 3.36 26.57
N ASN A 139 2.81 4.51 25.93
CA ASN A 139 1.99 5.68 26.23
C ASN A 139 0.58 5.46 25.67
N GLU A 140 -0.45 5.43 26.53
CA GLU A 140 -1.85 5.46 26.06
C GLU A 140 -2.24 6.83 25.48
N PRO A 141 -3.00 6.90 24.37
CA PRO A 141 -3.20 5.88 23.35
C PRO A 141 -2.15 6.00 22.24
N SER A 142 -1.56 4.88 21.82
CA SER A 142 -0.69 4.82 20.63
C SER A 142 -1.52 4.91 19.34
N PHE A 143 -0.87 5.04 18.18
CA PHE A 143 -1.54 4.95 16.88
C PHE A 143 -2.38 3.68 16.74
N GLN A 144 -1.99 2.56 17.38
CA GLN A 144 -2.78 1.32 17.35
C GLN A 144 -4.16 1.48 18.00
N GLN A 145 -4.28 2.18 19.13
CA GLN A 145 -5.55 2.37 19.82
C GLN A 145 -6.41 3.44 19.14
N GLN A 146 -5.80 4.51 18.61
CA GLN A 146 -6.50 5.48 17.77
C GLN A 146 -6.93 4.88 16.42
N SER A 147 -6.13 3.99 15.82
CA SER A 147 -6.49 3.26 14.61
C SER A 147 -7.59 2.24 14.89
N ALA A 148 -7.56 1.53 16.02
CA ALA A 148 -8.65 0.65 16.42
C ALA A 148 -9.96 1.42 16.64
N GLN A 149 -9.89 2.62 17.25
CA GLN A 149 -11.03 3.51 17.40
C GLN A 149 -11.51 4.06 16.05
N ALA A 150 -10.62 4.49 15.16
CA ALA A 150 -10.97 4.98 13.82
C ALA A 150 -11.55 3.87 12.94
N SER A 151 -11.02 2.63 13.04
CA SER A 151 -11.61 1.44 12.42
C SER A 151 -13.00 1.15 12.98
N LEU A 152 -13.19 1.21 14.31
CA LEU A 152 -14.51 1.02 14.92
C LEU A 152 -15.50 2.11 14.49
N SER A 153 -15.08 3.38 14.41
CA SER A 153 -15.91 4.46 13.87
C SER A 153 -16.24 4.25 12.39
N ALA A 154 -15.29 3.78 11.58
CA ALA A 154 -15.53 3.45 10.18
C ALA A 154 -16.44 2.23 10.00
N GLU A 155 -16.36 1.23 10.89
CA GLU A 155 -17.29 0.10 10.96
C GLU A 155 -18.70 0.59 11.29
N ILE A 156 -18.87 1.40 12.33
CA ILE A 156 -20.17 2.00 12.71
C ILE A 156 -20.74 2.83 11.55
N SER A 157 -19.96 3.70 10.92
CA SER A 157 -20.42 4.47 9.76
C SER A 157 -20.73 3.62 8.52
N ALA A 158 -20.11 2.44 8.36
CA ALA A 158 -20.45 1.49 7.31
C ALA A 158 -21.72 0.69 7.63
N GLU A 159 -21.95 0.37 8.90
CA GLU A 159 -23.19 -0.24 9.41
C GLU A 159 -24.38 0.75 9.32
N GLU A 160 -24.16 2.05 9.53
CA GLU A 160 -25.17 3.10 9.36
C GLU A 160 -25.51 3.38 7.89
N ALA A 161 -24.58 3.13 6.96
CA ALA A 161 -24.75 3.36 5.52
C ALA A 161 -25.55 2.26 4.78
N THR A 162 -26.36 1.46 5.50
CA THR A 162 -27.02 0.24 4.98
C THR A 162 -28.07 0.46 3.87
N THR A 163 -27.63 0.51 2.61
CA THR A 163 -28.44 0.11 1.44
C THR A 163 -27.56 -0.49 0.32
N GLY A 164 -27.32 -1.81 0.29
CA GLY A 164 -26.66 -2.46 -0.86
C GLY A 164 -26.10 -3.86 -0.64
N ASP A 165 -25.98 -4.62 -1.75
CA ASP A 165 -25.55 -6.03 -1.80
C ASP A 165 -24.03 -6.21 -1.68
N SER A 166 -23.24 -5.18 -2.00
CA SER A 166 -21.75 -5.16 -1.92
C SER A 166 -21.19 -5.19 -0.47
N ASN A 167 -22.02 -5.50 0.52
CA ASN A 167 -21.75 -5.27 1.94
C ASN A 167 -21.25 -6.54 2.67
N GLN A 168 -21.71 -7.74 2.26
CA GLN A 168 -21.29 -9.00 2.89
C GLN A 168 -19.79 -9.30 2.72
N GLU A 169 -19.20 -8.96 1.58
CA GLU A 169 -17.78 -9.17 1.30
C GLU A 169 -16.88 -8.27 2.17
N ILE A 170 -17.32 -7.04 2.43
CA ILE A 170 -16.65 -6.08 3.32
C ILE A 170 -16.73 -6.58 4.77
N GLN A 171 -17.92 -6.96 5.25
CA GLN A 171 -18.10 -7.49 6.61
C GLN A 171 -17.31 -8.79 6.85
N TYR A 172 -17.29 -9.71 5.88
CA TYR A 172 -16.48 -10.94 5.97
C TYR A 172 -14.98 -10.64 6.03
N SER A 173 -14.51 -9.70 5.22
CA SER A 173 -13.10 -9.26 5.21
C SER A 173 -12.69 -8.63 6.54
N LEU A 174 -13.54 -7.77 7.12
CA LEU A 174 -13.33 -7.16 8.44
C LEU A 174 -13.34 -8.18 9.57
N ALA A 175 -14.26 -9.15 9.55
CA ALA A 175 -14.32 -10.22 10.55
C ALA A 175 -13.08 -11.14 10.47
N SER A 176 -12.64 -11.48 9.26
CA SER A 176 -11.42 -12.25 9.02
C SER A 176 -10.17 -11.51 9.53
N LEU A 177 -10.06 -10.21 9.23
CA LEU A 177 -8.98 -9.35 9.73
C LEU A 177 -8.99 -9.24 11.26
N LYS A 178 -10.15 -9.07 11.90
CA LYS A 178 -10.28 -9.08 13.37
C LYS A 178 -9.81 -10.40 13.97
N SER A 179 -10.17 -11.54 13.38
CA SER A 179 -9.73 -12.87 13.83
C SER A 179 -8.21 -13.05 13.72
N LEU A 180 -7.63 -12.66 12.58
CA LEU A 180 -6.18 -12.67 12.36
C LEU A 180 -5.41 -11.77 13.33
N LEU A 181 -5.94 -10.58 13.63
CA LEU A 181 -5.35 -9.67 14.62
C LEU A 181 -5.44 -10.27 16.03
N GLN A 182 -6.62 -10.75 16.44
CA GLN A 182 -6.85 -11.32 17.78
C GLN A 182 -6.00 -12.57 18.05
N GLY A 183 -5.79 -13.44 17.05
CA GLY A 183 -4.97 -14.65 17.19
C GLY A 183 -3.49 -14.39 17.49
N ASN A 184 -2.97 -13.21 17.15
CA ASN A 184 -1.56 -12.85 17.32
C ASN A 184 -1.23 -12.16 18.66
N TYR A 185 -2.23 -11.83 19.49
CA TYR A 185 -2.03 -11.16 20.79
C TYR A 185 -1.73 -12.14 21.95
N LEU A 186 -0.89 -13.18 21.74
CA LEU A 186 -0.34 -13.92 22.88
C LEU A 186 0.72 -13.05 23.60
N PRO A 187 0.65 -12.86 24.94
CA PRO A 187 1.62 -12.07 25.70
C PRO A 187 3.09 -12.51 25.53
N SER A 188 3.31 -13.78 25.14
CA SER A 188 4.62 -14.37 24.83
C SER A 188 5.42 -13.60 23.78
N SER A 189 4.75 -12.92 22.84
CA SER A 189 5.38 -12.16 21.75
C SER A 189 6.15 -10.92 22.25
N LEU A 190 5.72 -10.32 23.37
CA LEU A 190 6.24 -9.02 23.81
C LEU A 190 7.69 -9.04 24.29
N ASN A 191 8.15 -10.20 24.80
CA ASN A 191 9.51 -10.41 25.30
C ASN A 191 10.40 -11.20 24.34
N ASP A 192 9.88 -11.66 23.20
CA ASP A 192 10.69 -12.35 22.21
C ASP A 192 11.48 -11.32 21.37
N LEU A 193 12.76 -11.17 21.73
CA LEU A 193 13.73 -10.30 21.06
C LEU A 193 14.75 -11.09 20.21
N HIS A 194 14.43 -12.32 19.80
CA HIS A 194 15.30 -13.18 18.99
C HIS A 194 14.62 -13.65 17.70
N PHE A 195 15.31 -13.58 16.56
CA PHE A 195 14.76 -14.10 15.30
C PHE A 195 14.56 -15.63 15.37
N PRO A 196 13.45 -16.20 14.84
CA PRO A 196 13.15 -17.62 15.05
C PRO A 196 14.08 -18.58 14.30
N CYS A 197 14.77 -18.10 13.26
CA CYS A 197 15.76 -18.85 12.49
C CYS A 197 17.13 -18.92 13.19
N SER A 198 17.34 -18.16 14.26
CA SER A 198 18.60 -18.16 15.00
C SER A 198 18.77 -19.39 15.89
N THR A 199 20.00 -19.85 16.02
CA THR A 199 20.36 -20.93 16.95
C THR A 199 20.97 -20.39 18.24
N PRO A 200 20.54 -20.88 19.42
CA PRO A 200 21.16 -20.51 20.67
C PRO A 200 22.64 -20.92 20.75
N ARG A 201 23.52 -19.92 20.74
CA ARG A 201 24.80 -19.91 21.48
C ARG A 201 25.78 -21.06 21.22
N ALA A 202 25.85 -21.60 19.99
CA ALA A 202 26.97 -22.44 19.58
C ALA A 202 28.25 -21.58 19.42
N PRO A 203 29.45 -22.10 19.75
CA PRO A 203 30.71 -21.42 19.42
C PRO A 203 30.96 -21.52 17.91
N VAL A 204 30.68 -20.43 17.19
CA VAL A 204 30.72 -20.40 15.73
C VAL A 204 32.15 -20.12 15.22
N GLU A 205 32.94 -21.18 15.07
CA GLU A 205 34.26 -21.11 14.40
C GLU A 205 34.22 -21.55 12.92
N ASN A 206 33.11 -22.12 12.45
CA ASN A 206 32.86 -22.37 11.02
C ASN A 206 31.45 -21.90 10.66
N ILE A 207 31.35 -20.84 9.86
CA ILE A 207 30.11 -20.37 9.24
C ILE A 207 30.01 -21.02 7.86
N ASP A 208 28.99 -21.84 7.63
CA ASP A 208 28.71 -22.38 6.30
C ASP A 208 28.32 -21.24 5.35
N LEU A 209 29.06 -21.10 4.24
CA LEU A 209 28.84 -20.08 3.23
C LEU A 209 28.25 -20.68 1.94
N PRO A 210 27.41 -19.94 1.19
CA PRO A 210 26.94 -20.38 -0.12
C PRO A 210 28.09 -20.70 -1.09
N PRO A 211 27.90 -21.62 -2.06
CA PRO A 211 28.88 -21.90 -3.11
C PRO A 211 29.26 -20.62 -3.87
N MET A 212 30.57 -20.41 -4.01
CA MET A 212 31.12 -19.24 -4.72
C MET A 212 30.59 -19.12 -6.16
N SER A 213 30.33 -20.24 -6.84
CA SER A 213 29.71 -20.27 -8.17
C SER A 213 28.34 -19.61 -8.19
N LEU A 214 27.50 -19.86 -7.18
CA LEU A 214 26.18 -19.26 -7.01
C LEU A 214 26.30 -17.76 -6.72
N VAL A 215 27.20 -17.37 -5.79
CA VAL A 215 27.41 -15.96 -5.43
C VAL A 215 27.91 -15.15 -6.62
N VAL A 216 28.85 -15.68 -7.41
CA VAL A 216 29.34 -15.02 -8.64
C VAL A 216 28.24 -14.90 -9.69
N ALA A 217 27.37 -15.90 -9.86
CA ALA A 217 26.23 -15.83 -10.76
C ALA A 217 25.19 -14.77 -10.30
N ALA A 218 24.87 -14.73 -9.00
CA ALA A 218 23.96 -13.75 -8.42
C ALA A 218 24.51 -12.31 -8.53
N LEU A 219 25.80 -12.10 -8.25
CA LEU A 219 26.46 -10.81 -8.43
C LEU A 219 26.44 -10.35 -9.89
N ARG A 220 26.72 -11.23 -10.85
CA ARG A 220 26.62 -10.92 -12.30
C ARG A 220 25.20 -10.48 -12.66
N LYS A 221 24.16 -11.19 -12.20
CA LYS A 221 22.75 -10.80 -12.39
C LYS A 221 22.46 -9.43 -11.75
N ALA A 222 23.03 -9.13 -10.57
CA ALA A 222 22.85 -7.87 -9.86
C ALA A 222 23.46 -6.65 -10.57
N THR A 223 24.49 -6.84 -11.40
CA THR A 223 25.03 -5.75 -12.26
C THR A 223 23.95 -5.23 -13.22
N VAL A 224 23.22 -6.16 -13.87
CA VAL A 224 22.15 -5.88 -14.84
C VAL A 224 20.84 -5.49 -14.15
N LYS A 225 20.38 -6.31 -13.19
CA LYS A 225 19.08 -6.21 -12.52
C LYS A 225 19.24 -6.41 -11.01
N LEU A 226 19.53 -5.32 -10.31
CA LEU A 226 19.53 -5.29 -8.84
C LEU A 226 18.06 -5.33 -8.33
N PRO A 227 17.70 -6.24 -7.41
CA PRO A 227 16.35 -6.25 -6.84
C PRO A 227 16.01 -4.96 -6.08
N PRO A 228 14.79 -4.41 -6.23
CA PRO A 228 14.35 -3.21 -5.50
C PRO A 228 14.48 -3.30 -3.98
N VAL A 229 14.38 -4.50 -3.39
CA VAL A 229 14.55 -4.70 -1.95
C VAL A 229 15.94 -4.30 -1.44
N ILE A 230 16.99 -4.43 -2.25
CA ILE A 230 18.35 -3.98 -1.87
C ILE A 230 18.40 -2.45 -1.75
N LEU A 231 17.75 -1.74 -2.69
CA LEU A 231 17.65 -0.28 -2.68
C LEU A 231 16.75 0.22 -1.55
N HIS A 232 15.63 -0.47 -1.30
CA HIS A 232 14.76 -0.20 -0.17
C HIS A 232 15.48 -0.38 1.17
N ASN A 233 16.37 -1.39 1.27
CA ASN A 233 17.19 -1.64 2.45
C ASN A 233 18.34 -0.62 2.65
N GLY A 234 18.37 0.49 1.90
CA GLY A 234 19.33 1.58 2.10
C GLY A 234 20.69 1.41 1.40
N PHE A 235 20.85 0.38 0.56
CA PHE A 235 22.09 0.13 -0.17
C PHE A 235 22.03 0.74 -1.57
N ARG A 236 23.10 1.43 -1.96
CA ARG A 236 23.11 2.25 -3.19
C ARG A 236 23.22 1.44 -4.49
N ASP A 237 23.90 0.30 -4.44
CA ASP A 237 24.22 -0.56 -5.58
C ASP A 237 24.70 -1.95 -5.11
N HIS A 238 25.25 -2.75 -6.05
CA HIS A 238 25.79 -4.09 -5.79
C HIS A 238 27.28 -4.08 -5.39
N MET A 239 28.02 -2.98 -5.56
CA MET A 239 29.47 -2.93 -5.39
C MET A 239 29.87 -3.18 -3.92
N MET A 240 29.05 -2.71 -2.98
CA MET A 240 29.25 -2.99 -1.56
C MET A 240 29.20 -4.50 -1.27
N LEU A 241 28.18 -5.20 -1.80
CA LEU A 241 28.07 -6.64 -1.66
C LEU A 241 29.22 -7.37 -2.37
N GLU A 242 29.57 -6.95 -3.59
CA GLU A 242 30.72 -7.51 -4.31
C GLU A 242 32.03 -7.39 -3.51
N ASN A 243 32.27 -6.23 -2.89
CA ASN A 243 33.45 -5.98 -2.07
C ASN A 243 33.45 -6.80 -0.77
N LEU A 244 32.30 -6.95 -0.11
CA LEU A 244 32.15 -7.84 1.05
C LEU A 244 32.40 -9.31 0.66
N CYS A 245 31.80 -9.79 -0.44
CA CYS A 245 32.05 -11.13 -0.96
C CYS A 245 33.53 -11.36 -1.27
N LYS A 246 34.24 -10.40 -1.89
CA LYS A 246 35.69 -10.50 -2.11
C LYS A 246 36.46 -10.65 -0.80
N LYS A 247 36.17 -9.83 0.22
CA LYS A 247 36.82 -9.92 1.54
C LYS A 247 36.59 -11.25 2.23
N VAL A 248 35.35 -11.76 2.22
CA VAL A 248 34.95 -12.96 2.98
C VAL A 248 35.36 -14.26 2.28
N TYR A 249 35.20 -14.35 0.95
CA TYR A 249 35.58 -15.55 0.19
C TYR A 249 37.07 -15.62 -0.17
N PHE A 250 37.76 -14.48 -0.25
CA PHE A 250 39.19 -14.39 -0.54
C PHE A 250 39.92 -13.49 0.49
N PRO A 251 39.93 -13.88 1.78
CA PRO A 251 40.47 -13.07 2.85
C PRO A 251 42.00 -12.91 2.75
N ALA A 252 42.45 -11.73 2.31
CA ALA A 252 43.85 -11.31 2.47
C ALA A 252 44.20 -10.99 3.95
N ARG A 253 43.18 -10.79 4.79
CA ARG A 253 43.21 -10.64 6.24
C ARG A 253 41.93 -11.29 6.81
N PRO A 254 41.90 -11.72 8.08
CA PRO A 254 40.67 -12.22 8.70
C PRO A 254 39.54 -11.20 8.57
N SER A 255 38.39 -11.61 8.03
CA SER A 255 37.19 -10.79 7.97
C SER A 255 36.63 -10.61 9.39
N SER A 256 36.13 -9.43 9.70
CA SER A 256 35.38 -9.19 10.94
C SER A 256 34.05 -9.95 10.93
N LYS A 257 33.52 -10.29 12.11
CA LYS A 257 32.16 -10.84 12.25
C LYS A 257 31.13 -9.96 11.54
N ALA A 258 31.23 -8.64 11.76
CA ALA A 258 30.37 -7.63 11.15
C ALA A 258 30.31 -7.72 9.61
N GLU A 259 31.47 -7.84 8.94
CA GLU A 259 31.54 -7.99 7.48
C GLU A 259 30.88 -9.30 7.00
N VAL A 260 31.09 -10.41 7.73
CA VAL A 260 30.48 -11.72 7.40
C VAL A 260 28.97 -11.68 7.63
N THR A 261 28.50 -11.11 8.73
CA THR A 261 27.07 -10.92 9.03
C THR A 261 26.41 -10.05 7.97
N LEU A 262 27.00 -8.91 7.64
CA LEU A 262 26.46 -7.97 6.64
C LEU A 262 26.41 -8.57 5.24
N MET A 263 27.46 -9.31 4.84
CA MET A 263 27.46 -10.07 3.59
C MET A 263 26.30 -11.07 3.54
N ASN A 264 26.10 -11.86 4.61
CA ASN A 264 25.00 -12.81 4.68
C ASN A 264 23.63 -12.11 4.63
N GLY A 265 23.44 -10.97 5.32
CA GLY A 265 22.20 -10.20 5.22
C GLY A 265 21.89 -9.72 3.80
N LEU A 266 22.90 -9.21 3.10
CA LEU A 266 22.77 -8.77 1.71
C LEU A 266 22.54 -9.93 0.73
N LEU A 267 23.24 -11.07 0.91
CA LEU A 267 23.01 -12.27 0.11
C LEU A 267 21.62 -12.87 0.34
N PHE A 268 21.10 -12.83 1.56
CA PHE A 268 19.73 -13.26 1.88
C PHE A 268 18.71 -12.52 1.00
N TYR A 269 18.65 -11.19 1.08
CA TYR A 269 17.69 -10.42 0.29
C TYR A 269 17.91 -10.54 -1.23
N LEU A 270 19.16 -10.71 -1.69
CA LEU A 270 19.46 -10.90 -3.11
C LEU A 270 18.96 -12.26 -3.63
N LEU A 271 19.28 -13.34 -2.90
CA LEU A 271 18.94 -14.70 -3.28
C LEU A 271 17.45 -15.00 -3.07
N ASP A 272 16.83 -14.47 -2.01
CA ASP A 272 15.39 -14.57 -1.79
C ASP A 272 14.62 -13.93 -2.96
N ALA A 273 14.96 -12.68 -3.30
CA ALA A 273 14.35 -11.97 -4.43
C ALA A 273 14.53 -12.72 -5.77
N TYR A 274 15.70 -13.32 -6.03
CA TYR A 274 15.92 -14.12 -7.24
C TYR A 274 15.27 -15.50 -7.19
N SER A 275 14.99 -16.07 -6.02
CA SER A 275 14.28 -17.35 -5.92
C SER A 275 12.83 -17.24 -6.40
N GLN A 276 12.23 -16.04 -6.31
CA GLN A 276 10.86 -15.74 -6.73
C GLN A 276 10.75 -15.31 -8.21
N GLU A 277 11.83 -15.38 -9.00
CA GLU A 277 11.82 -15.03 -10.42
C GLU A 277 11.81 -16.27 -11.32
N ASP A 278 10.89 -16.34 -12.29
CA ASP A 278 10.75 -17.44 -13.26
C ASP A 278 11.90 -17.56 -14.29
N GLN A 279 13.04 -16.87 -14.10
CA GLN A 279 14.12 -16.78 -15.10
C GLN A 279 15.22 -17.83 -14.92
N THR A 280 15.65 -18.40 -16.04
CA THR A 280 16.51 -19.60 -16.15
C THR A 280 17.98 -19.43 -15.74
N ASP A 281 18.48 -18.21 -15.56
CA ASP A 281 19.92 -17.95 -15.41
C ASP A 281 20.49 -18.41 -14.05
N LEU A 282 19.62 -18.60 -13.05
CA LEU A 282 19.95 -19.15 -11.74
C LEU A 282 18.88 -20.16 -11.32
N SER A 283 19.31 -21.23 -10.66
CA SER A 283 18.41 -22.21 -10.05
C SER A 283 17.63 -21.54 -8.90
N SER A 284 16.32 -21.37 -9.07
CA SER A 284 15.41 -20.84 -8.04
C SER A 284 15.48 -21.67 -6.75
N SER A 285 15.58 -23.01 -6.85
CA SER A 285 15.71 -23.91 -5.70
C SER A 285 17.02 -23.69 -4.93
N ASP A 286 18.14 -23.49 -5.63
CA ASP A 286 19.41 -23.18 -4.96
C ASP A 286 19.37 -21.79 -4.32
N CYS A 287 18.80 -20.80 -5.03
CA CYS A 287 18.60 -19.46 -4.47
C CYS A 287 17.77 -19.50 -3.18
N ALA A 288 16.63 -20.20 -3.16
CA ALA A 288 15.79 -20.36 -1.97
C ALA A 288 16.51 -21.09 -0.82
N THR A 289 17.35 -22.09 -1.15
CA THR A 289 18.10 -22.87 -0.16
C THR A 289 19.18 -22.01 0.49
N TYR A 290 19.99 -21.31 -0.31
CA TYR A 290 21.07 -20.47 0.19
C TYR A 290 20.61 -19.12 0.73
N ALA A 291 19.44 -18.62 0.34
CA ALA A 291 18.78 -17.49 0.99
C ALA A 291 18.49 -17.80 2.47
N LYS A 292 17.96 -18.99 2.78
CA LYS A 292 17.70 -19.44 4.17
C LYS A 292 18.98 -19.62 4.99
N LEU A 293 20.06 -20.14 4.37
CA LEU A 293 21.38 -20.20 5.03
C LEU A 293 21.89 -18.80 5.37
N CYS A 294 21.82 -17.88 4.41
CA CYS A 294 22.22 -16.49 4.60
C CYS A 294 21.36 -15.78 5.65
N GLU A 295 20.04 -15.99 5.65
CA GLU A 295 19.11 -15.44 6.65
C GLU A 295 19.49 -15.89 8.05
N LYS A 296 19.73 -17.19 8.22
CA LYS A 296 20.19 -17.79 9.47
C LYS A 296 21.50 -17.16 9.96
N ASN A 297 22.54 -17.18 9.13
CA ASN A 297 23.86 -16.64 9.45
C ASN A 297 23.80 -15.15 9.82
N PHE A 298 22.95 -14.39 9.12
CA PHE A 298 22.70 -12.97 9.38
C PHE A 298 22.01 -12.75 10.74
N CYS A 299 20.94 -13.49 11.02
CA CYS A 299 20.18 -13.36 12.25
C CYS A 299 20.98 -13.83 13.48
N ASP A 300 21.80 -14.88 13.35
CA ASP A 300 22.76 -15.30 14.37
C ASP A 300 23.81 -14.22 14.64
N GLY A 301 24.36 -13.60 13.58
CA GLY A 301 25.36 -12.54 13.70
C GLY A 301 24.86 -11.23 14.33
N ILE A 302 23.61 -10.82 14.07
CA ILE A 302 22.99 -9.64 14.73
C ILE A 302 22.83 -9.86 16.24
N GLN A 303 22.64 -11.11 16.67
CA GLN A 303 22.45 -11.47 18.07
C GLN A 303 23.77 -11.71 18.82
N ASP A 304 24.92 -11.60 18.14
CA ASP A 304 26.21 -11.54 18.80
C ASP A 304 26.32 -10.25 19.62
N TYR A 305 26.81 -10.37 20.85
CA TYR A 305 26.96 -9.24 21.77
C TYR A 305 27.82 -8.12 21.16
N ASP A 306 28.88 -8.47 20.43
CA ASP A 306 29.79 -7.51 19.79
C ASP A 306 29.07 -6.67 18.73
N CYS A 307 28.15 -7.25 17.97
CA CYS A 307 27.33 -6.55 16.98
C CYS A 307 26.41 -5.50 17.64
N LEU A 308 25.91 -5.80 18.84
CA LEU A 308 24.98 -4.94 19.59
C LEU A 308 25.67 -3.79 20.36
N VAL A 309 26.98 -3.88 20.64
CA VAL A 309 27.68 -2.89 21.48
C VAL A 309 28.84 -2.17 20.80
N THR A 310 29.47 -2.77 19.80
CA THR A 310 30.69 -2.22 19.19
C THR A 310 30.34 -1.27 18.05
N PRO A 311 30.67 0.03 18.14
CA PRO A 311 30.30 1.02 17.14
C PRO A 311 31.18 0.94 15.89
N THR A 312 30.68 0.28 14.84
CA THR A 312 31.26 0.27 13.49
C THR A 312 30.20 0.55 12.43
N LEU A 313 30.61 0.98 11.23
CA LEU A 313 29.66 1.19 10.13
C LEU A 313 28.93 -0.12 9.79
N GLU A 314 29.66 -1.22 9.74
CA GLU A 314 29.16 -2.55 9.41
C GLU A 314 28.15 -3.04 10.46
N ASN A 315 28.41 -2.89 11.76
CA ASN A 315 27.45 -3.26 12.81
C ASN A 315 26.17 -2.41 12.72
N ILE A 316 26.30 -1.09 12.50
CA ILE A 316 25.13 -0.21 12.34
C ILE A 316 24.31 -0.62 11.10
N GLN A 317 24.95 -1.02 10.00
CA GLN A 317 24.28 -1.55 8.81
C GLN A 317 23.61 -2.91 9.07
N CYS A 318 24.23 -3.80 9.85
CA CYS A 318 23.59 -5.04 10.32
C CYS A 318 22.34 -4.76 11.16
N LEU A 319 22.40 -3.80 12.10
CA LEU A 319 21.26 -3.43 12.95
C LEU A 319 20.13 -2.77 12.15
N MET A 320 20.46 -1.92 11.16
CA MET A 320 19.50 -1.36 10.21
C MET A 320 18.77 -2.45 9.43
N MET A 321 19.51 -3.37 8.81
CA MET A 321 18.90 -4.49 8.07
C MET A 321 18.10 -5.42 9.00
N GLY A 322 18.58 -5.67 10.22
CA GLY A 322 17.87 -6.44 11.22
C GLY A 322 16.56 -5.77 11.64
N ALA A 323 16.55 -4.46 11.83
CA ALA A 323 15.34 -3.70 12.10
C ALA A 323 14.32 -3.83 10.96
N MET A 324 14.77 -3.75 9.69
CA MET A 324 13.90 -3.93 8.53
C MET A 324 13.35 -5.35 8.41
N LYS A 325 14.17 -6.39 8.67
CA LYS A 325 13.68 -7.76 8.76
C LYS A 325 12.64 -7.90 9.89
N ALA A 326 12.92 -7.39 11.08
CA ALA A 326 11.98 -7.45 12.21
C ALA A 326 10.67 -6.69 11.93
N GLN A 327 10.70 -5.62 11.11
CA GLN A 327 9.50 -4.97 10.61
C GLN A 327 8.71 -5.87 9.64
N GLY A 328 9.39 -6.51 8.68
CA GLY A 328 8.80 -7.47 7.74
C GLY A 328 8.21 -8.72 8.41
N ASP A 329 8.88 -9.25 9.43
CA ASP A 329 8.43 -10.37 10.26
C ASP A 329 7.26 -9.98 11.22
N ALA A 330 6.77 -8.73 11.17
CA ALA A 330 5.76 -8.16 12.07
C ALA A 330 6.13 -8.19 13.57
N ARG A 331 7.41 -7.95 13.90
CA ARG A 331 7.99 -7.98 15.25
C ARG A 331 8.41 -6.59 15.75
N PRO A 332 7.45 -5.70 16.09
CA PRO A 332 7.74 -4.30 16.42
C PRO A 332 8.64 -4.11 17.65
N SER A 333 8.55 -4.96 18.68
CA SER A 333 9.45 -4.89 19.85
C SER A 333 10.91 -5.14 19.50
N LEU A 334 11.18 -6.11 18.64
CA LEU A 334 12.53 -6.42 18.15
C LEU A 334 13.03 -5.32 17.22
N CYS A 335 12.20 -4.87 16.27
CA CYS A 335 12.53 -3.75 15.39
C CYS A 335 12.93 -2.50 16.20
N TRP A 336 12.09 -2.09 17.16
CA TRP A 336 12.38 -0.97 18.06
C TRP A 336 13.71 -1.12 18.80
N THR A 337 14.01 -2.33 19.30
CA THR A 337 15.24 -2.63 20.04
C THR A 337 16.49 -2.50 19.16
N LEU A 338 16.44 -3.02 17.93
CA LEU A 338 17.54 -2.95 16.96
C LEU A 338 17.76 -1.50 16.50
N VAL A 339 16.69 -0.75 16.19
CA VAL A 339 16.75 0.67 15.83
C VAL A 339 17.33 1.51 16.97
N SER A 340 16.82 1.35 18.20
CA SER A 340 17.32 2.07 19.37
C SER A 340 18.82 1.80 19.61
N THR A 341 19.28 0.60 19.28
CA THR A 341 20.69 0.19 19.41
C THR A 341 21.55 0.81 18.32
N GLY A 342 21.11 0.72 17.05
CA GLY A 342 21.76 1.41 15.93
C GLY A 342 21.85 2.93 16.13
N ALA A 343 20.81 3.55 16.69
CA ALA A 343 20.79 4.97 17.03
C ALA A 343 21.88 5.35 18.03
N ARG A 344 22.07 4.56 19.11
CA ARG A 344 23.16 4.78 20.09
C ARG A 344 24.54 4.62 19.47
N LEU A 345 24.74 3.64 18.58
CA LEU A 345 26.01 3.46 17.87
C LEU A 345 26.28 4.61 16.88
N CYS A 346 25.27 5.07 16.13
CA CYS A 346 25.33 6.28 15.30
C CYS A 346 25.70 7.53 16.12
N GLN A 347 25.11 7.70 17.31
CA GLN A 347 25.44 8.80 18.22
C GLN A 347 26.89 8.71 18.71
N SER A 348 27.34 7.52 19.09
CA SER A 348 28.72 7.25 19.55
C SER A 348 29.78 7.53 18.47
N LEU A 349 29.46 7.35 17.19
CA LEU A 349 30.33 7.69 16.04
C LEU A 349 30.09 9.09 15.47
N GLY A 350 29.22 9.90 16.07
CA GLY A 350 28.94 11.26 15.59
C GLY A 350 28.17 11.32 14.26
N TYR A 351 27.51 10.24 13.80
CA TYR A 351 26.84 10.20 12.48
C TYR A 351 25.64 11.16 12.35
N HIS A 352 25.20 11.78 13.45
CA HIS A 352 24.19 12.83 13.49
C HIS A 352 24.78 14.23 13.21
N ARG A 353 26.11 14.36 13.16
CA ARG A 353 26.85 15.62 12.96
C ARG A 353 27.57 15.63 11.61
N GLU A 354 27.31 16.65 10.80
CA GLU A 354 27.94 16.80 9.48
C GLU A 354 29.46 16.91 9.58
N SER A 355 29.97 17.62 10.59
CA SER A 355 31.40 17.81 10.84
C SER A 355 32.19 16.52 11.12
N GLU A 356 31.53 15.46 11.63
CA GLU A 356 32.12 14.14 11.86
C GLU A 356 31.89 13.21 10.64
N VAL A 357 30.77 13.36 9.96
CA VAL A 357 30.42 12.59 8.76
C VAL A 357 31.31 12.94 7.58
N ALA A 358 31.47 14.25 7.30
CA ALA A 358 32.34 14.80 6.26
C ALA A 358 33.84 14.50 6.46
N ARG A 359 34.24 14.04 7.66
CA ARG A 359 35.62 13.59 7.92
C ARG A 359 35.88 12.23 7.25
N GLY A 360 36.43 12.28 6.04
CA GLY A 360 36.90 11.10 5.29
C GLY A 360 36.65 11.21 3.78
N PRO A 361 36.82 10.10 3.04
CA PRO A 361 36.43 10.01 1.63
C PRO A 361 34.92 10.25 1.43
N PRO A 362 34.49 10.92 0.34
CA PRO A 362 33.07 11.19 0.07
C PRO A 362 32.18 9.94 0.07
N GLU A 363 32.69 8.81 -0.43
CA GLU A 363 31.97 7.54 -0.50
C GLU A 363 31.66 6.99 0.90
N LEU A 364 32.59 7.15 1.83
CA LEU A 364 32.41 6.78 3.23
C LEU A 364 31.44 7.73 3.93
N ALA A 365 31.54 9.04 3.68
CA ALA A 365 30.62 10.02 4.22
C ALA A 365 29.16 9.73 3.78
N ASP A 366 28.94 9.45 2.50
CA ASP A 366 27.61 9.08 1.99
C ASP A 366 27.12 7.74 2.59
N ALA A 367 27.98 6.75 2.81
CA ALA A 367 27.59 5.51 3.49
C ALA A 367 27.14 5.73 4.95
N LYS A 368 27.82 6.64 5.69
CA LYS A 368 27.38 7.09 7.03
C LYS A 368 26.01 7.77 6.97
N ARG A 369 25.81 8.71 6.01
CA ARG A 369 24.54 9.42 5.82
C ARG A 369 23.39 8.45 5.51
N HIS A 370 23.60 7.45 4.65
CA HIS A 370 22.58 6.44 4.33
C HIS A 370 22.12 5.69 5.57
N VAL A 371 23.05 5.07 6.29
CA VAL A 371 22.66 4.22 7.44
C VAL A 371 22.03 5.04 8.56
N PHE A 372 22.49 6.29 8.76
CA PHE A 372 21.87 7.24 9.67
C PHE A 372 20.42 7.56 9.28
N TRP A 373 20.19 8.03 8.06
CA TRP A 373 18.86 8.44 7.61
C TRP A 373 17.88 7.27 7.48
N MET A 374 18.36 6.07 7.15
CA MET A 374 17.55 4.85 7.17
C MET A 374 17.09 4.48 8.59
N LEU A 375 18.02 4.43 9.57
CA LEU A 375 17.65 4.18 10.97
C LEU A 375 16.72 5.26 11.52
N TYR A 376 16.96 6.53 11.17
CA TYR A 376 16.08 7.65 11.50
C TYR A 376 14.66 7.44 10.98
N MET A 377 14.47 7.05 9.71
CA MET A 377 13.14 6.81 9.15
C MET A 377 12.41 5.68 9.88
N ILE A 378 13.09 4.55 10.15
CA ILE A 378 12.50 3.42 10.88
C ILE A 378 12.14 3.84 12.32
N ASP A 379 13.00 4.63 12.99
CA ASP A 379 12.76 5.16 14.33
C ASP A 379 11.53 6.07 14.39
N LYS A 380 11.38 7.04 13.48
CA LYS A 380 10.22 7.95 13.47
C LYS A 380 8.92 7.21 13.20
N VAL A 381 8.91 6.27 12.25
CA VAL A 381 7.76 5.40 11.97
C VAL A 381 7.39 4.56 13.20
N MET A 382 8.37 3.93 13.86
CA MET A 382 8.11 3.11 15.05
C MET A 382 7.71 3.95 16.27
N SER A 383 8.28 5.14 16.45
CA SER A 383 7.95 6.07 17.52
C SER A 383 6.47 6.47 17.47
N LEU A 384 6.00 6.89 16.30
CA LEU A 384 4.60 7.27 16.09
C LEU A 384 3.66 6.07 16.24
N ASN A 385 4.01 4.92 15.64
CA ASN A 385 3.19 3.70 15.69
C ASN A 385 3.04 3.14 17.11
N LEU A 386 4.12 3.14 17.91
CA LEU A 386 4.15 2.56 19.26
C LEU A 386 3.90 3.58 20.38
N GLY A 387 3.72 4.87 20.06
CA GLY A 387 3.58 5.94 21.04
C GLY A 387 4.86 6.21 21.86
N ARG A 388 6.02 5.79 21.36
CA ARG A 388 7.33 5.89 22.05
C ARG A 388 8.08 7.14 21.60
N ALA A 389 8.92 7.68 22.48
CA ALA A 389 9.77 8.81 22.13
C ALA A 389 10.92 8.35 21.21
N SER A 390 11.22 9.16 20.20
CA SER A 390 12.24 8.90 19.18
C SER A 390 13.65 8.81 19.77
N SER A 391 14.46 7.90 19.25
CA SER A 391 15.89 7.77 19.59
C SER A 391 16.74 8.88 18.96
N PHE A 392 16.19 9.61 17.97
CA PHE A 392 16.84 10.66 17.20
C PHE A 392 16.16 12.02 17.45
N PRO A 393 16.54 12.77 18.50
CA PRO A 393 15.99 14.10 18.75
C PRO A 393 16.38 15.07 17.63
N ASP A 394 15.39 15.63 16.93
CA ASP A 394 15.61 16.43 15.71
C ASP A 394 16.45 17.69 15.92
N HIS A 395 16.50 18.21 17.16
CA HIS A 395 17.29 19.39 17.53
C HIS A 395 18.81 19.12 17.66
N ASP A 396 19.23 17.86 17.69
CA ASP A 396 20.65 17.47 17.73
C ASP A 396 21.21 17.05 16.36
N ILE A 397 20.40 17.06 15.30
CA ILE A 397 20.75 16.54 13.98
C ILE A 397 21.15 17.70 13.06
N ASP A 398 22.41 17.72 12.60
CA ASP A 398 22.89 18.66 11.59
C ASP A 398 23.53 18.00 10.36
N VAL A 399 23.67 16.67 10.35
CA VAL A 399 24.13 15.88 9.17
C VAL A 399 23.27 16.14 7.94
N GLU A 400 23.91 16.31 6.78
CA GLU A 400 23.21 16.51 5.51
C GLU A 400 22.53 15.22 5.02
N VAL A 401 21.56 15.37 4.10
CA VAL A 401 21.02 14.22 3.36
C VAL A 401 22.07 13.76 2.35
N PHE A 402 22.14 12.45 2.09
CA PHE A 402 23.13 11.88 1.19
C PHE A 402 23.08 12.42 -0.24
N SER A 403 24.22 12.46 -0.91
CA SER A 403 24.32 12.91 -2.31
C SER A 403 23.55 11.96 -3.24
N PRO A 404 22.90 12.41 -4.34
CA PRO A 404 22.31 11.49 -5.33
C PRO A 404 23.35 10.50 -5.90
N ASN A 405 22.93 9.28 -6.24
CA ASN A 405 23.83 8.26 -6.77
C ASN A 405 24.44 8.72 -8.11
N PRO A 406 25.74 8.49 -8.39
CA PRO A 406 26.35 8.87 -9.67
C PRO A 406 25.69 8.23 -10.92
N ASN A 407 25.01 7.08 -10.76
CA ASN A 407 24.31 6.39 -11.83
C ASN A 407 22.82 6.80 -11.87
N PRO A 408 22.34 7.47 -12.94
CA PRO A 408 20.95 7.95 -13.04
C PRO A 408 19.87 6.88 -12.90
N ARG A 409 20.18 5.59 -13.11
CA ARG A 409 19.21 4.49 -12.92
C ARG A 409 18.68 4.40 -11.47
N PHE A 410 19.42 4.94 -10.51
CA PHE A 410 19.08 4.88 -9.09
C PHE A 410 18.47 6.18 -8.53
N TRP A 411 18.52 7.31 -9.27
CA TRP A 411 17.96 8.59 -8.84
C TRP A 411 16.49 8.51 -8.45
N ALA A 412 15.72 7.61 -9.08
CA ALA A 412 14.35 7.34 -8.70
C ALA A 412 14.22 6.95 -7.21
N TRP A 413 15.07 6.03 -6.77
CA TRP A 413 15.09 5.54 -5.39
C TRP A 413 15.66 6.59 -4.43
N ASP A 414 16.73 7.30 -4.81
CA ASP A 414 17.27 8.41 -4.01
C ASP A 414 16.19 9.48 -3.74
N ASN A 415 15.47 9.94 -4.78
CA ASN A 415 14.42 10.95 -4.63
C ASN A 415 13.25 10.46 -3.76
N VAL A 416 12.87 9.19 -3.87
CA VAL A 416 11.85 8.59 -2.99
C VAL A 416 12.35 8.57 -1.55
N LEU A 417 13.57 8.10 -1.27
CA LEU A 417 14.14 8.07 0.07
C LEU A 417 14.24 9.49 0.68
N MET A 418 14.69 10.48 -0.09
CA MET A 418 14.71 11.89 0.34
C MET A 418 13.31 12.40 0.71
N ALA A 419 12.30 12.10 -0.10
CA ALA A 419 10.92 12.47 0.22
C ALA A 419 10.39 11.74 1.49
N PHE A 420 10.78 10.48 1.71
CA PHE A 420 10.44 9.74 2.93
C PHE A 420 11.16 10.28 4.18
N ILE A 421 12.39 10.79 4.07
CA ILE A 421 13.09 11.49 5.16
C ILE A 421 12.27 12.72 5.61
N GLU A 422 11.80 13.54 4.67
CA GLU A 422 10.96 14.70 4.97
C GLU A 422 9.60 14.31 5.58
N LEU A 423 8.99 13.20 5.15
CA LEU A 423 7.81 12.64 5.81
C LEU A 423 8.11 12.24 7.26
N CYS A 424 9.25 11.60 7.52
CA CYS A 424 9.65 11.15 8.84
C CYS A 424 9.96 12.33 9.79
N LYS A 425 10.49 13.45 9.27
CA LYS A 425 10.58 14.74 10.01
C LYS A 425 9.20 15.25 10.42
N LEU A 426 8.22 15.24 9.51
CA LEU A 426 6.84 15.62 9.84
C LEU A 426 6.21 14.67 10.87
N GLN A 427 6.46 13.37 10.78
CA GLN A 427 6.00 12.39 11.77
C GLN A 427 6.62 12.61 13.17
N GLY A 428 7.90 12.98 13.23
CA GLY A 428 8.56 13.39 14.49
C GLY A 428 7.89 14.60 15.13
N GLN A 429 7.68 15.67 14.35
CA GLN A 429 6.98 16.87 14.80
C GLN A 429 5.55 16.56 15.28
N MET A 430 4.81 15.73 14.53
CA MET A 430 3.48 15.26 14.95
C MET A 430 3.53 14.52 16.29
N TYR A 431 4.51 13.63 16.51
CA TYR A 431 4.68 12.96 17.79
C TYR A 431 4.92 13.96 18.93
N ASP A 432 5.90 14.84 18.77
CA ASP A 432 6.32 15.77 19.82
C ASP A 432 5.23 16.78 20.21
N GLU A 433 4.43 17.22 19.24
CA GLU A 433 3.42 18.27 19.41
C GLU A 433 2.00 17.76 19.71
N LEU A 434 1.66 16.52 19.32
CA LEU A 434 0.31 15.96 19.48
C LEU A 434 0.24 14.77 20.45
N TYR A 435 1.29 13.94 20.52
CA TYR A 435 1.28 12.64 21.23
C TYR A 435 2.16 12.58 22.48
N SER A 436 3.23 13.38 22.55
CA SER A 436 4.15 13.41 23.68
C SER A 436 3.46 13.71 25.02
N ALA A 437 4.10 13.36 26.14
CA ALA A 437 3.59 13.69 27.48
C ALA A 437 3.56 15.21 27.77
N ARG A 438 4.25 16.03 26.97
CA ARG A 438 4.13 17.50 26.98
C ARG A 438 2.91 17.94 26.15
N ALA A 439 2.77 17.42 24.93
CA ALA A 439 1.65 17.68 24.03
C ALA A 439 0.29 17.38 24.64
N ARG A 440 0.15 16.23 25.32
CA ARG A 440 -1.10 15.80 25.97
C ARG A 440 -1.54 16.71 27.13
N ARG A 441 -0.65 17.58 27.65
CA ARG A 441 -0.96 18.57 28.70
C ARG A 441 -1.26 19.97 28.14
N GLN A 442 -1.25 20.17 26.83
CA GLN A 442 -1.62 21.45 26.22
C GLN A 442 -3.15 21.64 26.16
N PRO A 443 -3.65 22.89 26.19
CA PRO A 443 -5.08 23.18 26.03
C PRO A 443 -5.66 22.60 24.73
N PRO A 444 -6.94 22.18 24.71
CA PRO A 444 -7.59 21.65 23.52
C PRO A 444 -7.51 22.57 22.29
N GLU A 445 -7.59 23.87 22.49
CA GLU A 445 -7.55 24.90 21.44
C GLU A 445 -6.18 24.92 20.74
N MET A 446 -5.12 24.84 21.54
CA MET A 446 -3.74 24.77 21.03
C MET A 446 -3.50 23.46 20.27
N ARG A 447 -4.01 22.33 20.79
CA ARG A 447 -3.92 21.03 20.13
C ARG A 447 -4.67 21.02 18.78
N SER A 448 -5.89 21.56 18.74
CA SER A 448 -6.67 21.67 17.50
C SER A 448 -5.98 22.53 16.44
N ARG A 449 -5.33 23.63 16.86
CA ARG A 449 -4.50 24.45 15.97
C ARG A 449 -3.30 23.68 15.41
N LEU A 450 -2.55 22.99 16.26
CA LEU A 450 -1.40 22.17 15.84
C LEU A 450 -1.81 21.04 14.88
N ILE A 451 -2.99 20.42 15.08
CA ILE A 451 -3.55 19.43 14.15
C ILE A 451 -3.79 20.05 12.76
N GLN A 452 -4.35 21.25 12.68
CA GLN A 452 -4.56 21.95 11.41
C GLN A 452 -3.23 22.31 10.71
N GLU A 453 -2.25 22.84 11.46
CA GLU A 453 -0.93 23.19 10.94
C GLU A 453 -0.15 21.96 10.43
N ARG A 454 -0.21 20.82 11.16
CA ARG A 454 0.40 19.55 10.73
C ARG A 454 -0.32 18.90 9.56
N SER A 455 -1.65 18.96 9.52
CA SER A 455 -2.46 18.47 8.39
C SER A 455 -2.12 19.22 7.10
N ALA A 456 -2.02 20.56 7.16
CA ALA A 456 -1.59 21.39 6.02
C ALA A 456 -0.16 21.06 5.57
N SER A 457 0.76 20.84 6.52
CA SER A 457 2.15 20.44 6.24
C SER A 457 2.23 19.09 5.51
N LEU A 458 1.49 18.09 5.99
CA LEU A 458 1.42 16.75 5.39
C LEU A 458 0.77 16.79 3.99
N PHE A 459 -0.27 17.61 3.81
CA PHE A 459 -0.88 17.83 2.50
C PHE A 459 0.08 18.49 1.51
N ALA A 460 0.84 19.50 1.94
CA ALA A 460 1.85 20.15 1.12
C ALA A 460 2.96 19.18 0.68
N TRP A 461 3.44 18.32 1.59
CA TRP A 461 4.38 17.24 1.28
C TRP A 461 3.79 16.26 0.23
N HIS A 462 2.54 15.83 0.42
CA HIS A 462 1.86 14.92 -0.51
C HIS A 462 1.68 15.51 -1.92
N VAL A 463 1.37 16.81 -2.00
CA VAL A 463 1.30 17.55 -3.28
C VAL A 463 2.69 17.69 -3.93
N SER A 464 3.76 17.84 -3.13
CA SER A 464 5.13 17.85 -3.63
C SER A 464 5.52 16.48 -4.24
N LEU A 465 5.24 15.38 -3.52
CA LEU A 465 5.52 14.02 -3.99
C LEU A 465 4.82 13.70 -5.32
N LYS A 466 3.62 14.22 -5.56
CA LYS A 466 2.90 14.06 -6.84
C LYS A 466 3.57 14.75 -8.03
N LYS A 467 4.46 15.72 -7.81
CA LYS A 467 5.21 16.42 -8.86
C LYS A 467 6.50 15.68 -9.27
N VAL A 468 6.91 14.65 -8.51
CA VAL A 468 8.03 13.78 -8.87
C VAL A 468 7.65 12.99 -10.13
N PRO A 469 8.43 13.05 -11.23
CA PRO A 469 8.07 12.47 -12.52
C PRO A 469 7.67 10.99 -12.47
N ASP A 470 6.72 10.56 -13.30
CA ASP A 470 6.28 9.15 -13.36
C ASP A 470 7.39 8.16 -13.74
N SER A 471 8.47 8.62 -14.39
CA SER A 471 9.68 7.84 -14.65
C SER A 471 10.42 7.39 -13.39
N ILE A 472 10.11 7.98 -12.23
CA ILE A 472 10.64 7.59 -10.91
C ILE A 472 9.75 6.51 -10.24
N LYS A 473 8.52 6.28 -10.74
CA LYS A 473 7.58 5.29 -10.20
C LYS A 473 7.83 3.88 -10.74
N ILE A 474 9.08 3.42 -10.72
CA ILE A 474 9.44 2.05 -11.10
C ILE A 474 9.18 1.10 -9.93
N GLY A 475 8.00 0.48 -9.89
CA GLY A 475 7.72 -0.59 -8.93
C GLY A 475 6.29 -1.08 -8.87
N THR A 476 5.29 -0.19 -9.01
CA THR A 476 3.89 -0.60 -8.99
C THR A 476 3.50 -1.22 -10.34
N ARG A 477 3.62 -2.55 -10.45
CA ARG A 477 2.69 -3.30 -11.30
C ARG A 477 1.28 -2.85 -10.90
N LYS A 478 0.48 -2.37 -11.85
CA LYS A 478 -0.96 -2.24 -11.60
C LYS A 478 -1.46 -3.63 -11.17
N PRO A 479 -2.26 -3.76 -10.11
CA PRO A 479 -3.04 -4.97 -9.94
C PRO A 479 -3.93 -5.07 -11.18
N ASN A 480 -3.80 -6.16 -11.93
CA ASN A 480 -4.78 -6.50 -12.94
C ASN A 480 -6.06 -6.86 -12.17
N ILE A 481 -7.11 -6.08 -12.40
CA ILE A 481 -8.50 -6.40 -12.07
C ILE A 481 -8.99 -7.41 -13.09
#